data_AF-A8ZPA2-F1
#
_entry.id   AF-A8ZPA2-F1
#
_cell.length_a   1.000
_cell.length_b   1.000
_cell.length_c   1.000
_cell.angle_alpha   90.00
_cell.angle_beta   90.00
_cell.angle_gamma   90.00
#
_symmetry.space_group_name_H-M   'P 1'
#
loop_
_entity.id
_entity.type
_entity.pdbx_description
1 polymer ?
#
loop_
_entity_poly.entity_id
_entity_poly.type
_entity_poly.pdbx_seq_one_letter_code
_entity_poly.pdbx_strand_id
1 'polypeptide(L)'
;MAKQKLKRSILTDVRQALQNVPPPKESEDISRRIAIEEMYEDIASLLDDGHTFGTIAQVLEKNGIDINDQTLSQYFRDITKARKKAENRAKLEARKRGHPGRTVDSNGAIKATPSVQQISAEIIDDDDEIQ
;
A
#
# COMPACT_ATOMS: atom_id res chain seq x y z
N MET A 1 21.65 51.55 13.44
CA MET A 1 20.40 51.01 14.03
C MET A 1 19.30 50.62 13.00
N ALA A 2 19.42 50.94 11.70
CA ALA A 2 18.36 50.66 10.71
C ALA A 2 18.17 49.16 10.31
N LYS A 3 19.26 48.38 10.24
CA LYS A 3 19.22 46.97 9.78
C LYS A 3 18.45 46.03 10.70
N GLN A 4 18.32 46.36 11.98
CA GLN A 4 17.66 45.52 12.99
C GLN A 4 16.13 45.66 12.93
N LYS A 5 15.62 46.85 12.60
CA LYS A 5 14.19 47.08 12.35
C LYS A 5 13.70 46.34 11.11
N LEU A 6 14.49 46.32 10.03
CA LEU A 6 14.14 45.64 8.79
C LEU A 6 14.00 44.11 8.99
N LYS A 7 14.95 43.48 9.70
CA LYS A 7 14.87 42.04 10.03
C LYS A 7 13.62 41.69 10.85
N ARG A 8 13.21 42.58 11.75
CA ARG A 8 12.03 42.39 12.60
C ARG A 8 10.72 42.55 11.81
N SER A 9 10.68 43.47 10.85
CA SER A 9 9.54 43.62 9.92
C SER A 9 9.37 42.35 9.08
N ILE A 10 10.44 41.89 8.42
CA ILE A 10 10.41 40.69 7.55
C ILE A 10 9.95 39.46 8.34
N LEU A 11 10.42 39.28 9.58
CA LEU A 11 9.97 38.18 10.45
C LEU A 11 8.48 38.26 10.79
N THR A 12 7.94 39.48 10.92
CA THR A 12 6.52 39.71 11.20
C THR A 12 5.68 39.43 9.94
N ASP A 13 6.15 39.90 8.79
CA ASP A 13 5.51 39.68 7.49
C ASP A 13 5.47 38.20 7.10
N VAL A 14 6.59 37.47 7.30
CA VAL A 14 6.66 36.02 7.07
C VAL A 14 5.76 35.26 8.05
N ARG A 15 5.72 35.66 9.33
CA ARG A 15 4.83 35.03 10.31
C ARG A 15 3.36 35.23 9.97
N GLN A 16 3.00 36.43 9.50
CA GLN A 16 1.65 36.76 9.07
C GLN A 16 1.25 36.04 7.78
N ALA A 17 2.19 35.86 6.85
CA ALA A 17 2.00 35.03 5.66
C ALA A 17 1.76 33.56 6.03
N LEU A 18 2.53 33.01 6.97
CA LEU A 18 2.38 31.62 7.43
C LEU A 18 1.11 31.38 8.25
N GLN A 19 0.63 32.37 9.01
CA GLN A 19 -0.64 32.29 9.75
C GLN A 19 -1.88 32.27 8.85
N ASN A 20 -1.77 32.78 7.62
CA ASN A 20 -2.83 32.77 6.63
C ASN A 20 -2.75 31.59 5.66
N VAL A 21 -1.84 30.65 5.87
CA VAL A 21 -1.80 29.42 5.07
C VAL A 21 -2.96 28.54 5.53
N PRO A 22 -3.97 28.29 4.66
CA PRO A 22 -5.04 27.36 5.00
C PRO A 22 -4.44 25.98 5.30
N PRO A 23 -5.04 25.20 6.21
CA PRO A 23 -4.58 23.85 6.47
C PRO A 23 -4.52 23.05 5.15
N PRO A 24 -3.47 22.23 4.94
CA PRO A 24 -3.35 21.42 3.75
C PRO A 24 -4.57 20.49 3.64
N LYS A 25 -5.26 20.52 2.50
CA LYS A 25 -6.43 19.65 2.22
C LYS A 25 -6.07 18.16 2.17
N GLU A 26 -4.77 17.85 2.16
CA GLU A 26 -4.22 16.51 1.98
C GLU A 26 -4.69 15.50 3.05
N SER A 27 -5.02 15.94 4.26
CA SER A 27 -5.48 15.02 5.32
C SER A 27 -6.82 14.34 5.01
N GLU A 28 -7.73 15.05 4.35
CA GLU A 28 -9.04 14.51 3.97
C GLU A 28 -8.91 13.59 2.74
N ASP A 29 -8.14 14.00 1.74
CA ASP A 29 -7.90 13.20 0.53
C ASP A 29 -7.20 11.87 0.85
N ILE A 30 -6.22 11.88 1.77
CA ILE A 30 -5.56 10.67 2.24
C ILE A 30 -6.56 9.77 2.98
N SER A 31 -7.40 10.34 3.86
CA SER A 31 -8.40 9.55 4.61
C SER A 31 -9.41 8.90 3.69
N ARG A 32 -9.91 9.63 2.68
CA ARG A 32 -10.84 9.08 1.67
C ARG A 32 -10.19 7.97 0.88
N ARG A 33 -8.97 8.18 0.38
CA ARG A 33 -8.25 7.17 -0.40
C ARG A 33 -8.03 5.88 0.39
N ILE A 34 -7.65 5.99 1.67
CA ILE A 34 -7.49 4.83 2.56
C ILE A 34 -8.82 4.10 2.74
N ALA A 35 -9.91 4.82 3.01
CA ALA A 35 -11.23 4.21 3.14
C ALA A 35 -11.66 3.47 1.85
N ILE A 36 -11.41 4.05 0.67
CA ILE A 36 -11.68 3.37 -0.61
C ILE A 36 -10.80 2.12 -0.81
N GLU A 37 -9.56 2.14 -0.33
CA GLU A 37 -8.66 0.99 -0.40
C GLU A 37 -9.11 -0.16 0.51
N GLU A 38 -9.60 0.14 1.72
CA GLU A 38 -10.20 -0.84 2.62
C GLU A 38 -11.49 -1.44 2.06
N MET A 39 -12.33 -0.62 1.41
CA MET A 39 -13.60 -1.03 0.80
C MET A 39 -13.46 -1.56 -0.64
N TYR A 40 -12.23 -1.79 -1.12
CA TYR A 40 -12.00 -2.10 -2.52
C TYR A 40 -12.78 -3.34 -3.00
N GLU A 41 -12.82 -4.41 -2.21
CA GLU A 41 -13.51 -5.65 -2.59
C GLU A 41 -15.02 -5.45 -2.71
N ASP A 42 -15.61 -4.66 -1.81
CA ASP A 42 -17.04 -4.34 -1.84
C ASP A 42 -17.37 -3.48 -3.07
N ILE A 43 -16.53 -2.47 -3.35
CA ILE A 43 -16.68 -1.63 -4.53
C ILE A 43 -16.52 -2.45 -5.81
N ALA A 44 -15.54 -3.37 -5.86
CA ALA A 44 -15.34 -4.26 -7.00
C ALA A 44 -16.56 -5.17 -7.24
N SER A 45 -17.11 -5.75 -6.17
CA SER A 45 -18.31 -6.59 -6.25
C SER A 45 -19.52 -5.81 -6.77
N LEU A 46 -19.72 -4.58 -6.29
CA LEU A 46 -20.81 -3.71 -6.78
C LEU A 46 -20.64 -3.36 -8.27
N LEU A 47 -19.40 -3.13 -8.73
CA LEU A 47 -19.13 -2.88 -10.15
C LEU A 47 -19.40 -4.13 -11.00
N ASP A 48 -19.05 -5.32 -10.51
CA ASP A 48 -19.33 -6.60 -11.18
C ASP A 48 -20.84 -6.88 -11.25
N ASP A 49 -21.60 -6.44 -10.24
CA ASP A 49 -23.08 -6.46 -10.22
C ASP A 49 -23.71 -5.42 -11.17
N GLY A 50 -22.90 -4.58 -11.82
CA GLY A 50 -23.33 -3.58 -12.80
C GLY A 50 -23.68 -2.22 -12.22
N HIS A 51 -23.36 -1.95 -10.95
CA HIS A 51 -23.52 -0.61 -10.39
C HIS A 51 -22.51 0.36 -10.99
N THR A 52 -22.94 1.61 -11.18
CA THR A 52 -22.07 2.68 -11.68
C THR A 52 -21.29 3.34 -10.54
N PHE A 53 -20.12 3.91 -10.83
CA PHE A 53 -19.36 4.70 -9.86
C PHE A 53 -20.18 5.84 -9.23
N GLY A 54 -21.09 6.46 -9.97
CA GLY A 54 -22.00 7.47 -9.42
C GLY A 54 -22.95 6.91 -8.36
N THR A 55 -23.47 5.70 -8.56
CA THR A 55 -24.34 5.03 -7.58
C THR A 55 -23.54 4.67 -6.32
N ILE A 56 -22.32 4.15 -6.51
CA ILE A 56 -21.43 3.76 -5.41
C ILE A 56 -21.00 5.01 -4.61
N ALA A 57 -20.65 6.11 -5.29
CA ALA A 57 -20.32 7.40 -4.67
C ALA A 57 -21.47 7.92 -3.78
N GLN A 58 -22.72 7.83 -4.23
CA GLN A 58 -23.88 8.22 -3.41
C GLN A 58 -24.04 7.35 -2.16
N VAL A 59 -23.71 6.05 -2.23
CA VAL A 59 -23.74 5.16 -1.05
C VAL A 59 -22.63 5.54 -0.08
N LEU A 60 -21.42 5.82 -0.59
CA LEU A 60 -20.29 6.25 0.20
C LEU A 60 -20.55 7.59 0.89
N GLU A 61 -21.18 8.55 0.20
CA GLU A 61 -21.57 9.84 0.74
C GLU A 61 -22.55 9.68 1.92
N LYS A 62 -23.55 8.80 1.79
CA LYS A 62 -24.49 8.46 2.89
C LYS A 62 -23.79 7.83 4.09
N ASN A 63 -22.64 7.19 3.89
CA ASN A 63 -21.82 6.61 4.93
C ASN A 63 -20.75 7.58 5.47
N GLY A 64 -20.80 8.86 5.08
CA GLY A 64 -19.91 9.91 5.56
C GLY A 64 -18.62 10.07 4.77
N ILE A 65 -18.48 9.40 3.63
CA ILE A 65 -17.33 9.53 2.72
C ILE A 65 -17.77 10.37 1.52
N ASP A 66 -17.60 11.69 1.63
CA ASP A 66 -17.87 12.61 0.52
C ASP A 66 -16.81 12.45 -0.59
N ILE A 67 -17.22 11.85 -1.70
CA ILE A 67 -16.40 11.62 -2.88
C ILE A 67 -17.26 11.67 -4.13
N ASN A 68 -16.76 12.32 -5.18
CA ASN A 68 -17.44 12.31 -6.47
C ASN A 68 -17.09 11.03 -7.27
N ASP A 69 -17.90 10.76 -8.29
CA ASP A 69 -17.77 9.60 -9.17
C ASP A 69 -16.41 9.52 -9.90
N GLN A 70 -15.90 10.65 -10.39
CA GLN A 70 -14.65 10.73 -11.12
C GLN A 70 -13.45 10.40 -10.22
N THR A 71 -13.43 10.96 -9.00
CA THR A 71 -12.39 10.73 -8.00
C THR A 71 -12.45 9.29 -7.51
N LEU A 72 -13.64 8.75 -7.27
CA LEU A 72 -13.82 7.34 -6.91
C LEU A 72 -13.27 6.41 -8.00
N SER A 73 -13.62 6.64 -9.27
CA SER A 73 -13.10 5.89 -10.41
C SER A 73 -11.58 5.99 -10.51
N GLN A 74 -11.01 7.17 -10.30
CA GLN A 74 -9.57 7.38 -10.34
C GLN A 74 -8.86 6.60 -9.21
N TYR A 75 -9.35 6.72 -7.97
CA TYR A 75 -8.79 6.00 -6.82
C TYR A 75 -8.88 4.49 -7.03
N PHE A 76 -10.04 3.99 -7.47
CA PHE A 76 -10.24 2.57 -7.74
C PHE A 76 -9.25 2.04 -8.79
N ARG A 77 -9.03 2.78 -9.88
CA ARG A 77 -8.04 2.43 -10.92
C ARG A 77 -6.62 2.39 -10.37
N ASP A 78 -6.25 3.36 -9.54
CA ASP A 78 -4.91 3.44 -8.98
C ASP A 78 -4.65 2.31 -7.99
N ILE A 79 -5.64 1.96 -7.16
CA ILE A 79 -5.59 0.80 -6.26
C ILE A 79 -5.47 -0.50 -7.07
N THR A 80 -6.30 -0.67 -8.11
CA THR A 80 -6.24 -1.83 -9.00
C THR A 80 -4.85 -2.04 -9.60
N LYS A 81 -4.22 -0.96 -10.09
CA LYS A 81 -2.86 -1.00 -10.64
C LYS A 81 -1.82 -1.33 -9.57
N ALA A 82 -1.95 -0.75 -8.38
CA ALA A 82 -1.05 -1.02 -7.26
C ALA A 82 -1.08 -2.50 -6.86
N ARG A 83 -2.29 -3.09 -6.74
CA ARG A 83 -2.48 -4.51 -6.42
C ARG A 83 -1.88 -5.42 -7.49
N LYS A 84 -2.16 -5.16 -8.77
CA LYS A 84 -1.57 -5.92 -9.88
C LYS A 84 -0.05 -5.83 -9.93
N LYS A 85 0.51 -4.65 -9.65
CA LYS A 85 1.97 -4.44 -9.56
C LYS A 85 2.58 -5.23 -8.40
N ALA A 86 1.92 -5.22 -7.24
CA ALA A 86 2.36 -5.98 -6.08
C ALA A 86 2.36 -7.49 -6.36
N GLU A 87 1.32 -8.00 -7.02
CA GLU A 87 1.22 -9.39 -7.45
C GLU A 87 2.36 -9.78 -8.41
N ASN A 88 2.61 -8.96 -9.44
CA ASN A 88 3.70 -9.21 -10.39
C ASN A 88 5.07 -9.22 -9.71
N ARG A 89 5.28 -8.31 -8.75
CA ARG A 89 6.51 -8.27 -7.95
C ARG A 89 6.64 -9.51 -7.08
N ALA A 90 5.55 -9.94 -6.42
CA ALA A 90 5.54 -11.16 -5.63
C ALA A 90 5.87 -12.41 -6.48
N LYS A 91 5.30 -12.51 -7.69
CA LYS A 91 5.62 -13.58 -8.65
C LYS A 91 7.08 -13.56 -9.08
N LEU A 92 7.65 -12.38 -9.34
CA LEU A 92 9.06 -12.26 -9.70
C LEU A 92 9.98 -12.70 -8.56
N GLU A 93 9.69 -12.27 -7.33
CA GLU A 93 10.46 -12.67 -6.15
C GLU A 93 10.30 -14.18 -5.85
N ALA A 94 9.11 -14.75 -6.05
CA ALA A 94 8.89 -16.18 -5.93
C ALA A 94 9.71 -16.97 -6.97
N ARG A 95 9.79 -16.49 -8.22
CA ARG A 95 10.66 -17.07 -9.24
C ARG A 95 12.14 -16.96 -8.87
N LYS A 96 12.56 -15.85 -8.28
CA LYS A 96 13.95 -15.65 -7.82
C LYS A 96 14.33 -16.56 -6.65
N ARG A 97 13.38 -16.84 -5.75
CA ARG A 97 13.58 -17.72 -4.58
C ARG A 97 13.39 -19.22 -4.91
N GLY A 98 12.52 -19.54 -5.85
CA GLY A 98 12.20 -20.91 -6.27
C GLY A 98 13.11 -21.46 -7.37
N HIS A 99 14.04 -20.68 -7.90
CA HIS A 99 15.07 -21.21 -8.78
C HIS A 99 16.26 -21.67 -7.93
N PRO A 100 16.51 -22.99 -7.77
CA PRO A 100 17.83 -23.40 -7.30
C PRO A 100 18.82 -22.78 -8.27
N GLY A 101 19.71 -21.94 -7.74
CA GLY A 101 20.66 -21.18 -8.55
C GLY A 101 21.30 -22.12 -9.55
N ARG A 102 21.01 -21.92 -10.84
CA ARG A 102 21.73 -22.58 -11.92
C ARG A 102 23.12 -21.95 -11.93
N THR A 103 23.98 -22.41 -11.04
CA THR A 103 25.40 -22.11 -11.11
C THR A 103 25.95 -22.90 -12.28
N VAL A 104 26.43 -22.17 -13.29
CA VAL A 104 27.29 -22.75 -14.32
C VAL A 104 28.67 -22.89 -13.68
N ASP A 105 29.15 -24.12 -13.54
CA ASP A 105 30.56 -24.33 -13.21
C ASP A 105 31.44 -23.92 -14.40
N SER A 106 32.74 -23.77 -14.16
CA SER A 106 33.72 -23.32 -15.16
C SER A 106 33.84 -24.25 -16.38
N ASN A 107 33.18 -25.42 -16.36
CA ASN A 107 33.16 -26.41 -17.44
C ASN A 107 31.80 -26.46 -18.18
N GLY A 108 30.85 -25.59 -17.85
CA GLY A 108 29.57 -25.48 -18.54
C GLY A 108 28.56 -26.59 -18.21
N ALA A 109 28.78 -27.38 -17.15
CA ALA A 109 27.86 -28.44 -16.75
C ALA A 109 26.76 -27.91 -15.82
N ILE A 110 25.52 -28.31 -16.09
CA ILE A 110 24.34 -27.93 -15.29
C ILE A 110 24.24 -28.91 -14.11
N LYS A 111 24.56 -28.49 -12.89
CA LYS A 111 24.28 -29.30 -11.69
C LYS A 111 23.05 -28.77 -10.96
N ALA A 112 22.04 -29.63 -10.81
CA ALA A 112 20.94 -29.39 -9.89
C ALA A 112 21.44 -29.60 -8.45
N THR A 113 21.31 -28.59 -7.59
CA THR A 113 21.52 -28.79 -6.15
C THR A 113 20.26 -29.41 -5.54
N PRO A 114 20.39 -30.38 -4.62
CA PRO A 114 19.23 -30.92 -3.92
C PRO A 114 18.60 -29.85 -3.04
N SER A 115 17.27 -29.77 -3.11
CA SER A 115 16.41 -28.91 -2.31
C SER A 115 16.54 -29.29 -0.84
N VAL A 116 16.91 -28.33 0.01
CA VAL A 116 16.82 -28.48 1.47
C VAL A 116 15.34 -28.33 1.86
N GLN A 117 14.60 -29.42 1.68
CA GLN A 117 13.30 -29.64 2.34
C GLN A 117 13.53 -30.62 3.49
N GLN A 118 12.88 -30.32 4.62
CA GLN A 118 12.74 -31.13 5.84
C GLN A 118 13.88 -31.02 6.86
N ILE A 119 13.70 -30.08 7.80
CA ILE A 119 13.95 -30.40 9.21
C ILE A 119 12.57 -30.31 9.87
N SER A 120 11.90 -31.46 9.93
CA SER A 120 10.73 -31.65 10.77
C SER A 120 11.18 -31.52 12.22
N ALA A 121 10.47 -30.70 13.00
CA ALA A 121 10.65 -30.63 14.43
C ALA A 121 10.12 -31.93 15.05
N GLU A 122 11.04 -32.82 15.43
CA GLU A 122 10.79 -33.95 16.32
C GLU A 122 10.96 -33.43 17.75
N ILE A 123 9.89 -32.87 18.31
CA ILE A 123 9.74 -32.69 19.75
C ILE A 123 8.96 -33.92 20.19
N ILE A 124 9.68 -34.93 20.68
CA ILE A 124 9.09 -36.01 21.45
C ILE A 124 9.04 -35.50 22.89
N ASP A 125 7.83 -35.26 23.37
CA ASP A 125 7.50 -35.11 24.78
C ASP A 125 7.82 -36.42 25.51
N ASP A 126 8.82 -36.39 26.38
CA ASP A 126 9.12 -37.42 27.36
C ASP A 126 8.08 -37.30 28.49
N ASP A 127 6.90 -37.88 28.25
CA ASP A 127 5.87 -38.12 29.26
C ASP A 127 6.19 -39.45 29.98
N ASP A 128 7.11 -39.39 30.95
CA ASP A 128 7.41 -40.51 31.85
C ASP A 128 6.58 -40.35 33.14
N GLU A 129 5.32 -40.76 33.06
CA GLU A 129 4.47 -41.10 34.20
C GLU A 129 4.44 -42.62 34.37
N ILE A 130 5.26 -43.21 35.26
CA ILE A 130 4.95 -44.51 35.86
C ILE A 130 5.28 -44.53 37.37
N GLN A 131 4.19 -44.51 38.13
CA GLN A 131 3.88 -45.11 39.46
C GLN A 131 4.70 -44.74 40.71
#